data_AF-A0A5C3QIG9-F1
#
_entry.id   AF-A0A5C3QIG9-F1
#
_cell.length_a   1.000
_cell.length_b   1.000
_cell.length_c   1.000
_cell.angle_alpha   90.00
_cell.angle_beta   90.00
_cell.angle_gamma   90.00
#
_symmetry.space_group_name_H-M   'P 1'
#
loop_
_entity.id
_entity.type
_entity.pdbx_description
1 polymer ?
#
loop_
_entity_poly.entity_id
_entity_poly.type
_entity_poly.pdbx_seq_one_letter_code
_entity_poly.pdbx_strand_id
1 'polypeptide(L)'
;MHKTFVDYLTSSSAGRFHIRTHQAHHSAFICCYKNMKSSLHFNMGSIRSSYDMDEENPGLYDRVKAKFSQQSKYAYQHWATHLPAPDSIALDDLSSARYAQTCSSSLRDFFRLKVLFWMEAMNLLRQDCRDAIGLAKLWAEWINVRLLEHTSSVYSSLTHYRAG
;
A
#
# COMPACT_ATOMS: atom_id res chain seq x y z
N MET A 1 6.52 8.67 19.72
CA MET A 1 5.33 9.42 20.16
C MET A 1 4.63 8.61 21.24
N HIS A 2 4.05 9.27 22.25
CA HIS A 2 3.33 8.58 23.32
C HIS A 2 1.92 8.18 22.85
N LYS A 3 1.48 6.95 23.15
CA LYS A 3 0.19 6.38 22.68
C LYS A 3 -0.99 7.28 23.01
N THR A 4 -1.04 7.85 24.23
CA THR A 4 -2.14 8.73 24.65
C THR A 4 -2.25 10.02 23.83
N PHE A 5 -1.14 10.49 23.25
CA PHE A 5 -1.16 11.68 22.39
C PHE A 5 -1.78 11.37 21.03
N VAL A 6 -1.46 10.20 20.46
CA VAL A 6 -2.10 9.72 19.22
C VAL A 6 -3.59 9.44 19.45
N ASP A 7 -3.93 8.80 20.57
CA ASP A 7 -5.31 8.53 20.95
C ASP A 7 -6.10 9.84 21.13
N TYR A 8 -5.49 10.88 21.74
CA TYR A 8 -6.11 12.21 21.83
C TYR A 8 -6.35 12.83 20.46
N LEU A 9 -5.33 12.91 19.59
CA LEU A 9 -5.44 13.51 18.25
C LEU A 9 -6.44 12.79 17.34
N THR A 10 -6.63 11.48 17.53
CA THR A 10 -7.59 10.69 16.76
C THR A 10 -8.99 10.68 17.38
N SER A 11 -9.17 11.22 18.58
CA SER A 11 -10.48 11.40 19.22
C SER A 11 -11.18 12.67 18.75
N SER A 12 -12.51 12.69 18.81
CA SER A 12 -13.32 13.89 18.55
C SER A 12 -13.04 15.04 19.53
N SER A 13 -12.41 14.75 20.68
CA SER A 13 -12.07 15.74 21.70
C SER A 13 -10.90 16.66 21.33
N ALA A 14 -10.14 16.34 20.28
CA ALA A 14 -9.04 17.19 19.80
C ALA A 14 -9.49 18.44 19.03
N GLY A 15 -10.80 18.61 18.78
CA GLY A 15 -11.36 19.78 18.11
C GLY A 15 -10.69 20.05 16.76
N ARG A 16 -10.10 21.23 16.59
CA ARG A 16 -9.37 21.61 15.35
C ARG A 16 -8.12 20.77 15.04
N PHE A 17 -7.59 20.06 16.02
CA PHE A 17 -6.43 19.18 15.86
C PHE A 17 -6.83 17.73 15.58
N HIS A 18 -8.12 17.45 15.42
CA HIS A 18 -8.62 16.12 15.15
C HIS A 18 -8.09 15.58 13.81
N ILE A 19 -7.40 14.46 13.87
CA ILE A 19 -6.90 13.74 12.70
C ILE A 19 -7.92 12.68 12.31
N ARG A 20 -8.45 12.83 11.09
CA ARG A 20 -9.27 11.79 10.46
C ARG A 20 -8.38 10.65 9.98
N THR A 21 -8.21 9.63 10.82
CA THR A 21 -7.30 8.50 10.61
C THR A 21 -7.44 7.89 9.22
N HIS A 22 -8.67 7.63 8.75
CA HIS A 22 -8.90 7.07 7.42
C HIS A 22 -8.31 7.95 6.28
N GLN A 23 -8.50 9.27 6.35
CA GLN A 23 -7.96 10.20 5.35
C GLN A 23 -6.43 10.30 5.41
N ALA A 24 -5.86 10.19 6.62
CA ALA A 24 -4.42 10.15 6.81
C ALA A 24 -3.80 8.87 6.22
N HIS A 25 -4.41 7.70 6.48
CA HIS A 25 -3.98 6.43 5.88
C HIS A 25 -4.10 6.44 4.35
N HIS A 26 -5.20 6.97 3.81
CA HIS A 26 -5.35 7.16 2.36
C HIS A 26 -4.19 7.99 1.79
N SER A 27 -3.94 9.17 2.35
CA SER A 27 -2.86 10.04 1.90
C SER A 27 -1.50 9.34 2.00
N ALA A 28 -1.25 8.61 3.09
CA ALA A 28 -0.02 7.87 3.31
C ALA A 28 0.18 6.75 2.28
N PHE A 29 -0.86 5.95 1.98
CA PHE A 29 -0.80 4.91 0.95
C PHE A 29 -0.44 5.50 -0.41
N ILE A 30 -1.10 6.58 -0.84
CA ILE A 30 -0.84 7.22 -2.12
C ILE A 30 0.58 7.78 -2.18
N CYS A 31 1.07 8.41 -1.12
CA CYS A 31 2.45 8.89 -1.04
C CYS A 31 3.47 7.75 -1.11
N CYS A 32 3.25 6.66 -0.36
CA CYS A 32 4.13 5.49 -0.40
C CYS A 32 4.14 4.86 -1.78
N TYR A 33 2.97 4.65 -2.39
CA TYR A 33 2.86 4.08 -3.73
C TYR A 33 3.55 4.97 -4.78
N LYS A 34 3.35 6.29 -4.75
CA LYS A 34 4.03 7.22 -5.66
C LYS A 34 5.55 7.13 -5.52
N ASN A 35 6.06 7.12 -4.28
CA ASN A 35 7.48 6.96 -4.02
C ASN A 35 8.00 5.63 -4.58
N MET A 36 7.32 4.53 -4.31
CA MET A 36 7.68 3.20 -4.82
C MET A 36 7.66 3.17 -6.36
N LYS A 37 6.61 3.73 -6.98
CA LYS A 37 6.46 3.76 -8.43
C LYS A 37 7.62 4.47 -9.13
N SER A 38 8.10 5.58 -8.55
CA SER A 38 9.19 6.38 -9.13
C SER A 38 10.59 5.88 -8.76
N SER A 39 10.78 5.33 -7.54
CA SER A 39 12.11 4.99 -7.02
C SER A 39 12.52 3.55 -7.27
N LEU A 40 11.58 2.61 -7.38
CA LEU A 40 11.90 1.21 -7.63
C LEU A 40 12.26 0.98 -9.09
N HIS A 41 13.42 0.39 -9.32
CA HIS A 41 13.97 0.11 -10.63
C HIS A 41 14.82 -1.17 -10.60
N PHE A 42 15.18 -1.69 -11.77
CA PHE A 42 16.07 -2.85 -11.88
C PHE A 42 17.42 -2.56 -11.22
N ASN A 43 17.98 -3.55 -10.52
CA ASN A 43 19.29 -3.45 -9.86
C ASN A 43 19.32 -2.33 -8.83
N MET A 44 18.45 -2.44 -7.82
CA MET A 44 18.37 -1.50 -6.71
C MET A 44 19.72 -1.37 -5.98
N GLY A 45 20.44 -2.49 -5.85
CA GLY A 45 21.76 -2.58 -5.21
C GLY A 45 22.91 -1.99 -6.04
N SER A 46 22.69 -1.70 -7.33
CA SER A 46 23.74 -1.31 -8.29
C SER A 46 24.91 -2.30 -8.27
N ILE A 47 24.59 -3.60 -8.16
CA ILE A 47 25.55 -4.70 -8.23
C ILE A 47 26.04 -4.90 -9.66
N ARG A 48 27.31 -5.30 -9.80
CA ARG A 48 27.96 -5.48 -11.12
C ARG A 48 27.49 -6.74 -11.83
N SER A 49 27.23 -7.79 -11.05
CA SER A 49 26.83 -9.11 -11.50
C SER A 49 25.76 -9.62 -10.54
N SER A 50 24.73 -10.28 -11.08
CA SER A 50 23.74 -11.02 -10.29
C SER A 50 24.18 -12.45 -9.96
N TYR A 51 25.38 -12.87 -10.42
CA TYR A 51 25.95 -14.18 -10.13
C TYR A 51 26.74 -14.20 -8.82
N ASP A 52 27.20 -13.04 -8.36
CA ASP A 52 27.95 -12.91 -7.12
C ASP A 52 26.95 -12.83 -5.96
N MET A 53 27.25 -13.49 -4.84
CA MET A 53 26.39 -13.34 -3.66
C MET A 53 26.52 -11.93 -3.10
N ASP A 54 25.44 -11.39 -2.53
CA ASP A 54 25.48 -10.05 -1.90
C ASP A 54 26.56 -9.97 -0.80
N GLU A 55 26.83 -11.09 -0.12
CA GLU A 55 27.88 -11.23 0.91
C GLU A 55 29.30 -11.12 0.35
N GLU A 56 29.48 -11.46 -0.92
CA GLU A 56 30.75 -11.37 -1.66
C GLU A 56 31.00 -9.95 -2.20
N ASN A 57 30.11 -8.99 -1.88
CA ASN A 57 30.24 -7.59 -2.27
C ASN A 57 30.48 -6.68 -1.04
N PRO A 58 31.75 -6.51 -0.61
CA PRO A 58 32.09 -5.68 0.53
C PRO A 58 31.50 -4.27 0.43
N GLY A 59 30.81 -3.85 1.50
CA GLY A 59 30.20 -2.53 1.61
C GLY A 59 28.92 -2.34 0.78
N LEU A 60 28.36 -3.37 0.14
CA LEU A 60 27.08 -3.28 -0.57
C LEU A 60 25.97 -2.75 0.34
N TYR A 61 25.84 -3.34 1.53
CA TYR A 61 24.81 -2.93 2.49
C TYR A 61 24.95 -1.47 2.92
N ASP A 62 26.16 -1.00 3.20
CA ASP A 62 26.39 0.39 3.61
C ASP A 62 26.09 1.37 2.47
N ARG A 63 26.52 1.06 1.24
CA ARG A 63 26.22 1.88 0.05
C ARG A 63 24.72 1.95 -0.20
N VAL A 64 24.01 0.82 -0.11
CA VAL A 64 22.57 0.77 -0.35
C VAL A 64 21.80 1.47 0.76
N LYS A 65 22.20 1.27 2.02
CA LYS A 65 21.59 1.94 3.18
C LYS A 65 21.76 3.46 3.09
N ALA A 66 22.88 3.95 2.57
CA ALA A 66 23.12 5.37 2.32
C ALA A 66 22.32 5.91 1.12
N LYS A 67 22.14 5.09 0.07
CA LYS A 67 21.38 5.45 -1.15
C LYS A 67 19.90 5.63 -0.89
N PHE A 68 19.31 4.81 -0.03
CA PHE A 68 17.87 4.89 0.25
C PHE A 68 17.54 6.01 1.24
N SER A 69 16.78 6.99 0.75
CA SER A 69 16.22 8.05 1.59
C SER A 69 15.35 7.48 2.71
N GLN A 70 15.21 8.22 3.82
CA GLN A 70 14.33 7.81 4.92
C GLN A 70 12.88 7.67 4.46
N GLN A 71 12.44 8.51 3.53
CA GLN A 71 11.11 8.44 2.93
C GLN A 71 10.90 7.14 2.14
N SER A 72 11.89 6.71 1.35
CA SER A 72 11.81 5.45 0.60
C SER A 72 11.82 4.25 1.53
N LYS A 73 12.65 4.24 2.56
CA LYS A 73 12.65 3.18 3.58
C LYS A 73 11.27 3.04 4.22
N TYR A 74 10.69 4.15 4.66
CA TYR A 74 9.34 4.16 5.22
C TYR A 74 8.30 3.64 4.22
N ALA A 75 8.33 4.14 2.98
CA ALA A 75 7.40 3.71 1.94
C ALA A 75 7.50 2.19 1.67
N TYR A 76 8.70 1.64 1.55
CA TYR A 76 8.92 0.23 1.26
C TYR A 76 8.41 -0.67 2.39
N GLN A 77 8.55 -0.24 3.64
CA GLN A 77 8.18 -1.03 4.82
C GLN A 77 6.69 -0.92 5.18
N HIS A 78 6.07 0.25 5.00
CA HIS A 78 4.76 0.55 5.60
C HIS A 78 3.63 0.81 4.60
N TRP A 79 3.88 0.75 3.29
CA TRP A 79 2.83 1.03 2.30
C TRP A 79 1.56 0.17 2.51
N ALA A 80 1.73 -1.12 2.82
CA ALA A 80 0.61 -2.06 2.93
C ALA A 80 -0.23 -1.83 4.19
N THR A 81 0.36 -1.29 5.27
CA THR A 81 -0.38 -0.95 6.50
C THR A 81 -1.29 0.26 6.33
N HIS A 82 -1.14 0.98 5.22
CA HIS A 82 -1.97 2.12 4.84
C HIS A 82 -3.08 1.75 3.85
N LEU A 83 -3.18 0.48 3.44
CA LEU A 83 -4.36 0.02 2.72
C LEU A 83 -5.62 0.26 3.57
N PRO A 84 -6.74 0.64 2.95
CA PRO A 84 -7.97 0.88 3.67
C PRO A 84 -8.45 -0.40 4.36
N ALA A 85 -8.93 -0.25 5.58
CA ALA A 85 -9.57 -1.34 6.27
C ALA A 85 -10.93 -1.66 5.61
N PRO A 86 -11.34 -2.94 5.58
CA PRO A 86 -12.63 -3.35 5.01
C PRO A 86 -13.85 -2.54 5.48
N ASP A 87 -13.88 -2.21 6.77
CA ASP A 87 -14.94 -1.46 7.44
C ASP A 87 -14.91 0.04 7.14
N SER A 88 -13.81 0.56 6.60
CA SER A 88 -13.67 1.97 6.23
C SER A 88 -14.06 2.27 4.77
N ILE A 89 -14.42 1.24 3.99
CA ILE A 89 -14.87 1.38 2.60
C ILE A 89 -16.39 1.13 2.52
N ALA A 90 -17.12 2.20 2.23
CA ALA A 90 -18.50 2.16 1.77
C ALA A 90 -18.49 2.22 0.23
N LEU A 91 -18.95 1.18 -0.48
CA LEU A 91 -18.90 1.13 -1.95
C LEU A 91 -20.06 1.89 -2.63
N ASP A 92 -21.11 2.18 -1.89
CA ASP A 92 -22.19 3.08 -2.26
C ASP A 92 -21.79 4.57 -2.17
N ASP A 93 -20.82 4.90 -1.31
CA ASP A 93 -20.18 6.22 -1.32
C ASP A 93 -19.16 6.33 -2.47
N LEU A 94 -19.41 7.29 -3.36
CA LEU A 94 -18.61 7.49 -4.57
C LEU A 94 -17.14 7.86 -4.27
N SER A 95 -16.87 8.54 -3.16
CA SER A 95 -15.50 8.94 -2.81
C SER A 95 -14.68 7.73 -2.33
N SER A 96 -15.29 6.90 -1.49
CA SER A 96 -14.75 5.65 -0.97
C SER A 96 -14.59 4.61 -2.08
N ALA A 97 -15.58 4.44 -2.96
CA ALA A 97 -15.48 3.57 -4.12
C ALA A 97 -14.32 3.96 -5.06
N ARG A 98 -14.14 5.26 -5.34
CA ARG A 98 -13.00 5.75 -6.13
C ARG A 98 -11.66 5.45 -5.45
N TYR A 99 -11.60 5.59 -4.14
CA TYR A 99 -10.38 5.29 -3.41
C TYR A 99 -10.05 3.79 -3.44
N ALA A 100 -11.03 2.92 -3.22
CA ALA A 100 -10.87 1.47 -3.35
C ALA A 100 -10.38 1.10 -4.76
N GLN A 101 -10.99 1.66 -5.80
CA GLN A 101 -10.55 1.46 -7.19
C GLN A 101 -9.11 1.93 -7.42
N THR A 102 -8.70 3.04 -6.80
CA THR A 102 -7.32 3.55 -6.87
C THR A 102 -6.33 2.61 -6.17
N CYS A 103 -6.69 2.04 -5.02
CA CYS A 103 -5.88 1.02 -4.36
C CYS A 103 -5.73 -0.23 -5.22
N SER A 104 -6.84 -0.72 -5.79
CA SER A 104 -6.84 -1.91 -6.65
C SER A 104 -5.95 -1.72 -7.88
N SER A 105 -6.04 -0.56 -8.56
CA SER A 105 -5.19 -0.29 -9.72
C SER A 105 -3.71 -0.14 -9.32
N SER A 106 -3.43 0.52 -8.21
CA SER A 106 -2.06 0.71 -7.70
C SER A 106 -1.40 -0.60 -7.30
N LEU A 107 -2.13 -1.48 -6.60
CA LEU A 107 -1.67 -2.81 -6.24
C LEU A 107 -1.39 -3.66 -7.48
N ARG A 108 -2.31 -3.67 -8.45
CA ARG A 108 -2.12 -4.41 -9.70
C ARG A 108 -0.86 -3.97 -10.44
N ASP A 109 -0.65 -2.66 -10.57
CA ASP A 109 0.55 -2.11 -11.22
C ASP A 109 1.81 -2.44 -10.42
N PHE A 110 1.77 -2.33 -9.09
CA PHE A 110 2.87 -2.68 -8.20
C PHE A 110 3.28 -4.16 -8.37
N PHE A 111 2.32 -5.09 -8.27
CA PHE A 111 2.58 -6.51 -8.41
C PHE A 111 3.07 -6.89 -9.80
N ARG A 112 2.58 -6.21 -10.84
CA ARG A 112 2.97 -6.49 -12.22
C ARG A 112 4.36 -5.94 -12.57
N LEU A 113 4.70 -4.75 -12.07
CA LEU A 113 5.84 -3.99 -12.59
C LEU A 113 6.96 -3.74 -11.57
N LYS A 114 6.66 -3.76 -10.27
CA LYS A 114 7.56 -3.25 -9.23
C LYS A 114 7.89 -4.24 -8.11
N VAL A 115 7.13 -5.32 -7.97
CA VAL A 115 7.27 -6.24 -6.82
C VAL A 115 8.66 -6.86 -6.70
N LEU A 116 9.30 -7.24 -7.81
CA LEU A 116 10.64 -7.83 -7.77
C LEU A 116 11.69 -6.83 -7.28
N PHE A 117 11.62 -5.59 -7.77
CA PHE A 117 12.52 -4.50 -7.35
C PHE A 117 12.26 -4.11 -5.88
N TRP A 118 11.01 -4.15 -5.45
CA TRP A 118 10.66 -3.93 -4.05
C TRP A 118 11.22 -5.05 -3.16
N MET A 119 11.09 -6.33 -3.55
CA MET A 119 11.66 -7.44 -2.80
C MET A 119 13.18 -7.35 -2.71
N GLU A 120 13.86 -6.97 -3.80
CA GLU A 120 15.29 -6.67 -3.80
C GLU A 120 15.62 -5.56 -2.78
N ALA A 121 14.88 -4.45 -2.81
CA ALA A 121 15.08 -3.35 -1.86
C ALA A 121 14.85 -3.77 -0.40
N MET A 122 13.83 -4.58 -0.12
CA MET A 122 13.53 -5.12 1.21
C MET A 122 14.65 -6.05 1.69
N ASN A 123 15.16 -6.94 0.83
CA ASN A 123 16.30 -7.80 1.13
C ASN A 123 17.56 -6.97 1.46
N LEU A 124 17.88 -5.96 0.64
CA LEU A 124 19.02 -5.08 0.87
C LEU A 124 18.89 -4.25 2.15
N LEU A 125 17.66 -3.92 2.55
CA LEU A 125 17.35 -3.26 3.83
C LEU A 125 17.27 -4.24 5.02
N ARG A 126 17.43 -5.55 4.79
CA ARG A 126 17.25 -6.61 5.79
C ARG A 126 15.90 -6.54 6.48
N GLN A 127 14.84 -6.29 5.71
CA GLN A 127 13.46 -6.22 6.19
C GLN A 127 12.63 -7.38 5.64
N ASP A 128 11.66 -7.85 6.43
CA ASP A 128 10.72 -8.88 6.00
C ASP A 128 9.66 -8.27 5.06
N CYS A 129 9.36 -8.98 3.97
CA CYS A 129 8.36 -8.59 2.99
C CYS A 129 7.02 -9.34 3.17
N ARG A 130 6.99 -10.41 3.98
CA ARG A 130 5.84 -11.33 4.08
C ARG A 130 4.58 -10.65 4.58
N ASP A 131 4.68 -9.84 5.63
CA ASP A 131 3.52 -9.15 6.21
C ASP A 131 2.87 -8.19 5.22
N ALA A 132 3.68 -7.39 4.51
CA ALA A 132 3.16 -6.45 3.51
C ALA A 132 2.48 -7.18 2.34
N ILE A 133 3.06 -8.29 1.87
CA ILE A 133 2.45 -9.14 0.83
C ILE A 133 1.16 -9.78 1.34
N GLY A 134 1.14 -10.27 2.58
CA GLY A 134 -0.04 -10.84 3.22
C GLY A 134 -1.18 -9.85 3.33
N LEU A 135 -0.92 -8.64 3.82
CA LEU A 135 -1.91 -7.56 3.89
C LEU A 135 -2.46 -7.20 2.52
N ALA A 136 -1.60 -7.06 1.51
CA ALA A 136 -2.01 -6.74 0.15
C ALA A 136 -2.87 -7.85 -0.49
N LYS A 137 -2.53 -9.12 -0.22
CA LYS A 137 -3.31 -10.28 -0.67
C LYS A 137 -4.70 -10.32 -0.03
N LEU A 138 -4.76 -10.21 1.30
CA LEU A 138 -6.04 -10.20 2.03
C LEU A 138 -6.94 -9.06 1.55
N TRP A 139 -6.35 -7.88 1.35
CA TRP A 139 -7.09 -6.73 0.83
C TRP A 139 -7.61 -6.97 -0.59
N ALA A 140 -6.80 -7.54 -1.48
CA ALA A 140 -7.18 -7.85 -2.86
C ALA A 140 -8.30 -8.90 -2.93
N GLU A 141 -8.24 -9.93 -2.09
CA GLU A 141 -9.29 -10.95 -1.97
C GLU A 141 -10.61 -10.31 -1.51
N TRP A 142 -10.55 -9.49 -0.46
CA TRP A 142 -11.71 -8.81 0.08
C TRP A 142 -12.40 -7.89 -0.94
N ILE A 143 -11.64 -7.01 -1.61
CA ILE A 143 -12.23 -6.06 -2.56
C ILE A 143 -12.83 -6.75 -3.79
N ASN A 144 -12.22 -7.86 -4.25
CA ASN A 144 -12.73 -8.61 -5.39
C ASN A 144 -14.09 -9.25 -5.08
N VAL A 145 -14.26 -9.86 -3.90
CA VAL A 145 -15.54 -10.43 -3.48
C VAL A 145 -16.62 -9.34 -3.42
N ARG A 146 -16.31 -8.19 -2.82
CA ARG A 146 -17.29 -7.09 -2.68
C ARG A 146 -17.65 -6.43 -4.00
N LEU A 147 -16.70 -6.25 -4.92
CA LEU A 147 -17.00 -5.72 -6.26
C LEU A 147 -17.95 -6.65 -7.03
N LEU A 148 -17.75 -7.98 -6.92
CA LEU A 148 -18.65 -8.96 -7.55
C LEU A 148 -20.08 -8.84 -6.99
N GLU A 149 -20.25 -8.83 -5.66
CA GLU A 149 -21.56 -8.70 -5.02
C GLU A 149 -22.30 -7.41 -5.39
N HIS A 150 -21.58 -6.27 -5.42
CA HIS A 150 -22.18 -4.99 -5.84
C HIS A 150 -22.60 -5.00 -7.30
N THR A 151 -21.80 -5.57 -8.21
CA THR A 151 -22.21 -5.68 -9.61
C THR A 151 -23.45 -6.56 -9.78
N SER A 152 -23.51 -7.71 -9.11
CA SER A 152 -24.68 -8.60 -9.11
C SER A 152 -25.95 -7.91 -8.57
N SER A 153 -25.82 -7.11 -7.51
CA SER A 153 -26.94 -6.33 -6.95
C SER A 153 -27.46 -5.28 -7.94
N VAL A 154 -26.57 -4.53 -8.61
CA VAL A 154 -26.94 -3.52 -9.61
C VAL A 154 -27.66 -4.17 -10.81
N TYR A 155 -27.17 -5.32 -11.29
CA TYR A 155 -27.83 -6.05 -12.36
C TYR A 155 -29.24 -6.53 -11.96
N SER A 156 -29.43 -7.01 -10.73
CA SER A 156 -30.74 -7.44 -10.23
C SER A 156 -31.76 -6.29 -10.10
N SER A 157 -31.31 -5.11 -9.67
CA SER A 157 -32.17 -3.92 -9.58
C SER A 157 -32.58 -3.37 -10.95
N LEU A 158 -31.69 -3.44 -11.94
CA LEU A 158 -31.97 -2.99 -13.31
C LEU A 158 -32.94 -3.92 -14.06
N THR A 159 -32.93 -5.23 -13.78
CA THR A 159 -33.89 -6.18 -14.37
C THR A 159 -35.29 -6.03 -13.79
N HIS A 160 -35.42 -5.71 -12.49
CA HIS A 160 -36.71 -5.42 -11.87
C HIS A 160 -37.33 -4.09 -12.38
N TYR A 161 -36.52 -3.06 -12.63
CA TYR A 161 -37.00 -1.78 -13.16
C TYR A 161 -37.48 -1.85 -14.62
N ARG A 162 -36.99 -2.82 -15.41
CA ARG A 162 -37.41 -3.01 -16.82
C ARG A 162 -38.66 -3.87 -17.00
N ALA A 163 -39.20 -4.43 -15.93
CA ALA A 163 -40.33 -5.36 -15.96
C ALA A 163 -41.67 -4.76 -15.47
N GLY A 164 -41.72 -3.44 -15.20
CA GLY A 164 -42.93 -2.69 -14.88
C GLY A 164 -43.17 -1.57 -15.88
#